data_AF-A0A926LKS7-F1
#
_entry.id   AF-A0A926LKS7-F1
#
_cell.length_a   1.000
_cell.length_b   1.000
_cell.length_c   1.000
_cell.angle_alpha   90.00
_cell.angle_beta   90.00
_cell.angle_gamma   90.00
#
_symmetry.space_group_name_H-M   'P 1'
#
loop_
_entity.id
_entity.type
_entity.pdbx_description
1 polymer ?
#
loop_
_entity_poly.entity_id
_entity_poly.type
_entity_poly.pdbx_seq_one_letter_code
_entity_poly.pdbx_strand_id
1 'polypeptide(L)' 'MGLYKIWNEMHHVGTTHVGGGSDRHTGETKYIAACETEDCGWSAAFDTFDAAMIAAQGHRCPVR' A
#
# COMPACT_ATOMS: atom_id res chain seq x y z
N MET A 1 5.14 14.81 4.93
CA MET A 1 4.75 14.95 3.51
C MET A 1 4.28 13.59 3.01
N GLY A 2 2.97 13.36 2.95
CA GLY A 2 2.43 12.02 2.67
C GLY A 2 2.55 11.63 1.19
N LEU A 3 3.00 10.39 0.95
CA LEU A 3 3.17 9.75 -0.36
C LEU A 3 1.83 9.48 -1.08
N TYR A 4 0.72 10.08 -0.66
CA TYR A 4 -0.64 9.71 -1.06
C TYR A 4 -1.09 10.25 -2.43
N LYS A 5 -0.28 11.10 -3.10
CA LYS A 5 -0.71 11.78 -4.34
C LYS A 5 -0.53 10.98 -5.65
N ILE A 6 -0.10 9.73 -5.58
CA ILE A 6 0.13 8.87 -6.77
C ILE A 6 -0.86 7.70 -6.91
N TRP A 7 -1.82 7.57 -5.99
CA TRP A 7 -2.75 6.44 -5.96
C TRP A 7 -3.99 6.70 -6.83
N ASN A 8 -4.15 5.92 -7.89
CA ASN A 8 -5.35 5.96 -8.74
C ASN A 8 -6.50 5.12 -8.16
N GLU A 9 -6.17 4.13 -7.32
CA GLU A 9 -7.13 3.27 -6.64
C GLU A 9 -6.63 3.01 -5.22
N MET A 10 -7.49 3.18 -4.22
CA MET A 10 -7.17 2.96 -2.81
C MET A 10 -8.15 1.97 -2.19
N HIS A 11 -7.62 0.90 -1.61
CA HIS A 11 -8.34 -0.17 -0.93
C HIS A 11 -7.91 -0.22 0.53
N HIS A 12 -8.87 -0.31 1.45
CA HIS A 12 -8.60 -0.48 2.87
C HIS A 12 -8.73 -1.93 3.30
N VAL A 13 -7.74 -2.42 4.03
CA VAL A 13 -7.75 -3.72 4.69
C VAL A 13 -7.32 -3.54 6.14
N GLY A 14 -8.30 -3.43 7.04
CA GLY A 14 -8.03 -3.13 8.45
C GLY A 14 -7.36 -1.76 8.62
N THR A 15 -6.19 -1.73 9.26
CA THR A 15 -5.35 -0.52 9.43
C THR A 15 -4.41 -0.27 8.24
N THR A 16 -4.46 -1.12 7.22
CA THR A 16 -3.58 -1.05 6.05
C THR A 16 -4.32 -0.48 4.85
N HIS A 17 -3.67 0.45 4.16
CA HIS A 17 -4.07 0.94 2.86
C HIS A 17 -3.27 0.27 1.76
N VAL A 18 -3.96 -0.17 0.72
CA VAL A 18 -3.35 -0.60 -0.53
C VAL A 18 -3.70 0.43 -1.58
N GLY A 19 -2.72 0.89 -2.34
CA GLY A 19 -3.01 1.62 -3.55
C GLY A 19 -2.30 1.05 -4.77
N GLY A 20 -2.75 1.45 -5.95
CA GLY A 20 -2.05 1.30 -7.23
C GLY A 20 -1.73 2.64 -7.89
N GLY A 21 -0.54 2.76 -8.47
CA GLY A 21 -0.11 3.92 -9.24
C GLY A 21 0.69 3.50 -10.46
N SER A 22 0.42 4.12 -11.61
CA SER A 22 1.24 3.94 -12.80
C SER A 22 2.49 4.81 -12.68
N ASP A 23 3.66 4.20 -12.78
CA ASP A 23 4.91 4.93 -12.88
C ASP A 23 4.91 5.78 -14.16
N ARG A 24 5.17 7.08 -14.00
CA ARG A 24 5.05 8.04 -15.10
C ARG A 24 6.17 7.92 -16.13
N HIS A 25 7.27 7.23 -15.80
CA HIS A 25 8.42 7.11 -16.67
C HIS A 25 8.42 5.80 -17.48
N THR A 26 8.07 4.69 -16.82
CA THR A 26 8.04 3.34 -17.38
C THR A 26 6.65 2.91 -17.84
N GLY A 27 5.59 3.54 -17.32
CA GLY A 27 4.21 3.12 -17.54
C GLY A 27 3.80 1.90 -16.72
N GLU A 28 4.70 1.32 -15.92
CA GLU A 28 4.40 0.14 -15.12
C GLU A 28 3.45 0.49 -13.97
N THR A 29 2.42 -0.34 -13.77
CA THR A 29 1.57 -0.23 -12.58
C THR A 29 2.28 -0.88 -11.40
N LYS A 30 2.54 -0.10 -10.36
CA LYS A 30 3.02 -0.59 -9.08
C LYS A 30 1.95 -0.41 -8.02
N TYR A 31 1.94 -1.31 -7.06
CA TYR A 31 1.02 -1.29 -5.93
C TYR A 31 1.82 -1.16 -4.65
N ILE A 32 1.35 -0.38 -3.68
CA ILE A 32 1.97 -0.35 -2.34
C ILE A 32 0.89 -0.63 -1.32
N ALA A 33 1.22 -1.48 -0.36
CA ALA A 33 0.48 -1.63 0.87
C ALA A 33 1.24 -0.88 1.97
N ALA A 34 0.56 -0.04 2.74
CA ALA A 34 1.13 0.71 3.85
C ALA A 34 0.17 0.73 5.04
N CYS A 35 0.68 0.46 6.23
CA CYS A 35 -0.08 0.56 7.46
C CYS A 35 -0.17 2.03 7.88
N GLU A 36 -1.37 2.54 8.09
CA GLU A 36 -1.61 3.94 8.49
C GLU A 36 -1.60 4.15 10.00
N THR A 37 -1.47 3.08 10.79
CA THR A 37 -1.27 3.22 12.23
C THR A 37 0.02 4.00 12.48
N GLU A 38 -0.10 5.11 13.21
CA GLU A 38 1.04 5.90 13.66
C GLU A 38 2.06 4.99 14.37
N ASP A 39 3.35 5.23 14.14
CA ASP A 39 4.47 4.44 14.67
C ASP A 39 4.63 3.00 14.18
N CYS A 40 3.73 2.46 13.34
CA CYS A 40 3.93 1.13 12.74
C CYS A 40 5.03 1.16 11.67
N GLY A 41 4.97 2.13 10.75
CA GLY A 41 5.97 2.34 9.70
C GLY A 41 6.04 1.25 8.62
N TRP A 42 5.16 0.25 8.66
CA TRP A 42 5.15 -0.83 7.68
C TRP A 42 4.65 -0.34 6.32
N SER A 43 5.44 -0.58 5.27
CA SER A 43 5.02 -0.42 3.89
C SER A 43 5.80 -1.36 2.96
N ALA A 44 5.16 -1.80 1.88
CA ALA A 44 5.77 -2.69 0.89
C ALA A 44 5.20 -2.43 -0.51
N ALA A 45 6.08 -2.48 -1.51
CA ALA A 45 5.73 -2.31 -2.93
C ALA A 45 5.63 -3.67 -3.64
N PHE A 46 4.70 -3.78 -4.59
CA PHE A 46 4.36 -4.98 -5.34
C PHE A 46 4.08 -4.66 -6.80
N ASP A 47 4.31 -5.62 -7.68
CA ASP A 47 4.02 -5.49 -9.12
C ASP A 47 2.55 -5.80 -9.46
N THR A 48 1.83 -6.46 -8.54
CA THR A 48 0.44 -6.88 -8.74
C THR A 48 -0.44 -6.49 -7.57
N PHE A 49 -1.69 -6.11 -7.86
CA PHE A 49 -2.68 -5.75 -6.85
C PHE A 49 -2.94 -6.89 -5.85
N ASP A 50 -3.07 -8.12 -6.33
CA ASP A 50 -3.35 -9.29 -5.48
C ASP A 50 -2.26 -9.53 -4.44
N ALA A 51 -0.99 -9.40 -4.83
CA ALA A 51 0.13 -9.52 -3.88
C ALA A 51 0.07 -8.44 -2.79
N ALA A 52 -0.26 -7.20 -3.15
CA ALA A 52 -0.40 -6.11 -2.20
C ALA A 52 -1.58 -6.34 -1.24
N MET A 53 -2.70 -6.86 -1.75
CA MET A 53 -3.87 -7.21 -0.95
C MET A 53 -3.59 -8.38 0.01
N ILE A 54 -2.88 -9.42 -0.43
CA ILE A 54 -2.47 -10.54 0.44
C ILE A 54 -1.56 -10.04 1.56
N ALA A 55 -0.59 -9.19 1.23
CA ALA A 55 0.30 -8.60 2.24
C ALA A 55 -0.47 -7.73 3.24
N ALA A 56 -1.42 -6.92 2.77
CA ALA A 56 -2.26 -6.08 3.62
C ALA A 56 -3.17 -6.90 4.54
N GLN A 57 -3.76 -8.00 4.05
CA GLN A 57 -4.56 -8.93 4.87
C GLN A 57 -3.71 -9.67 5.90
N GLY A 58 -2.47 -10.02 5.54
CA GLY A 58 -1.52 -10.69 6.42
C GLY A 58 -0.87 -9.77 7.47
N HIS A 59 -0.93 -8.45 7.28
CA HIS A 59 -0.30 -7.49 8.18
C HIS A 59 -1.01 -7.48 9.55
N ARG A 60 -0.30 -7.88 10.59
CA ARG A 60 -0.72 -7.70 11.99
C ARG A 60 0.03 -6.51 12.56
N CYS A 61 -0.66 -5.38 12.68
CA CYS A 61 -0.07 -4.19 13.28
C CYS A 61 0.36 -4.50 14.73
N PRO A 62 1.66 -4.34 15.07
CA PRO A 62 2.13 -4.55 16.44
C PRO A 62 1.78 -3.37 17.35
N VAL A 63 1.51 -2.21 16.76
CA VAL A 63 1.02 -1.02 17.47
C VAL A 63 -0.48 -1.22 17.72
N ARG A 64 -0.86 -1.21 19.00
CA ARG A 64 -2.25 -1.36 19.47
C ARG A 64 -2.67 -0.14 20.25
#